data_AF-E0VCQ0-F1
#
_entry.id   AF-E0VCQ0-F1
#
_cell.length_a   1.000
_cell.length_b   1.000
_cell.length_c   1.000
_cell.angle_alpha   90.00
_cell.angle_beta   90.00
_cell.angle_gamma   90.00
#
_symmetry.space_group_name_H-M   'P 1'
#
loop_
_entity.id
_entity.type
_entity.pdbx_description
1 polymer ?
#
loop_
_entity_poly.entity_id
_entity_poly.type
_entity_poly.pdbx_seq_one_letter_code
_entity_poly.pdbx_strand_id
1 'polypeptide(L)'
;MTNFISQCPFNFDLTSLSANDECPQEFSPYKTLTEVVALCAHLKNGKRFSWMENVTEILPATDFCYYGHQDDEFEDDGWFPKPRLDRKSVPKNLFCHDYRGEGSDKHDAYNFFNWSCVDIFVYFSHHFVTVPPPVWTNAAHKHGVPILGTLITEPKNGQSIWNEILDSEIKAQWFAEALALIADAHKFDGYLLNIENPLSVDLMPRLMIFIKSLKKQLLKYKKFKTYVIWYDSLTVYGELKWQNELNYTNRPFFDITDGIFINYSWKIDNLYHCRKMAAERIHDVYVGIDVFGRNMYGGGGFNTREALKVVREKNLSSAIFAFGWTHEKIPGNFLVNDEIFWSCVFPYLNTHGTKEFPFKCNFNRGCGLKYYKQGVVVKDGPWLNMSKQSYQYSYLKCITKTNLNAFKDVISTINQYVYTLNEKTDKSPEMEKKKSEKLLFHVSQLEGHYKKMKEPLVEYTFEDAFNGGGCIKINPSFDEGMRHVTLFDCDLDVNNDEWFVKTVMKSDYEKLLKDVELYPIVYIVVQTKEGSLTKIELRHGEVESSEAGWVIRKFMLTQKGNILEIGLLINPTHRSVLFGEIVVSNR
;
A
#
# COMPACT_ATOMS: atom_id res chain seq x y z
N MET A 1 7.26 -31.31 10.64
CA MET A 1 6.62 -30.48 11.70
C MET A 1 7.23 -30.89 13.03
N THR A 2 7.97 -30.01 13.70
CA THR A 2 8.59 -30.28 15.00
C THR A 2 7.55 -30.32 16.12
N ASN A 3 7.71 -31.27 17.04
CA ASN A 3 6.81 -31.64 18.13
C ASN A 3 6.45 -30.56 19.18
N PHE A 4 6.89 -29.30 19.09
CA PHE A 4 6.78 -28.37 20.23
C PHE A 4 5.35 -27.86 20.46
N ILE A 5 4.54 -27.74 19.40
CA ILE A 5 3.17 -27.27 19.55
C ILE A 5 2.25 -28.37 20.09
N SER A 6 2.62 -29.67 20.02
CA SER A 6 1.74 -30.79 20.42
C SER A 6 1.37 -30.78 21.91
N GLN A 7 2.15 -30.08 22.74
CA GLN A 7 1.86 -29.88 24.15
C GLN A 7 1.64 -28.37 24.38
N CYS A 8 0.39 -27.92 24.29
CA CYS A 8 0.03 -26.55 24.66
C CYS A 8 0.39 -26.32 26.14
N PRO A 9 1.28 -25.38 26.47
CA PRO A 9 1.71 -25.13 27.86
C PRO A 9 0.70 -24.27 28.65
N PHE A 10 -0.40 -23.88 28.02
CA PHE A 10 -1.48 -23.12 28.65
C PHE A 10 -2.60 -24.05 29.10
N ASN A 11 -3.04 -23.89 30.35
CA ASN A 11 -4.11 -24.68 30.95
C ASN A 11 -5.49 -24.11 30.56
N PHE A 12 -5.94 -24.38 29.34
CA PHE A 12 -7.27 -23.99 28.87
C PHE A 12 -8.18 -25.22 28.71
N ASP A 13 -9.44 -25.10 29.14
CA ASP A 13 -10.48 -26.06 28.82
C ASP A 13 -10.99 -25.84 27.39
N LEU A 14 -10.48 -26.65 26.46
CA LEU A 14 -10.81 -26.56 25.03
C LEU A 14 -12.11 -27.29 24.66
N THR A 15 -12.79 -27.96 25.62
CA THR A 15 -13.99 -28.76 25.35
C THR A 15 -15.21 -27.93 24.96
N SER A 16 -15.22 -26.63 25.28
CA SER A 16 -16.30 -25.70 24.92
C SER A 16 -16.16 -25.08 23.52
N LEU A 17 -15.00 -25.22 22.87
CA LEU A 17 -14.69 -24.65 21.56
C LEU A 17 -14.84 -25.64 20.40
N SER A 18 -15.18 -26.90 20.70
CA SER A 18 -15.33 -27.99 19.73
C SER A 18 -16.74 -28.13 19.14
N ALA A 19 -17.64 -27.17 19.35
CA ALA A 19 -19.07 -27.36 19.07
C ALA A 19 -19.57 -26.82 17.72
N ASN A 20 -18.80 -26.04 16.97
CA ASN A 20 -19.21 -25.58 15.63
C ASN A 20 -18.11 -25.89 14.61
N ASP A 21 -18.39 -26.80 13.66
CA ASP A 21 -17.61 -26.92 12.41
C ASP A 21 -17.78 -25.67 11.51
N GLU A 22 -18.60 -24.71 11.93
CA GLU A 22 -18.60 -23.33 11.42
C GLU A 22 -17.74 -22.45 12.34
N CYS A 23 -16.56 -22.04 11.87
CA CYS A 23 -15.78 -21.01 12.56
C CYS A 23 -16.49 -19.65 12.38
N PRO A 24 -16.93 -18.97 13.45
CA PRO A 24 -17.77 -17.78 13.35
C PRO A 24 -17.04 -16.49 12.95
N GLN A 25 -15.80 -16.56 12.48
CA GLN A 25 -14.99 -15.35 12.24
C GLN A 25 -14.13 -15.52 10.99
N GLU A 26 -14.74 -15.39 9.82
CA GLU A 26 -14.02 -15.55 8.56
C GLU A 26 -12.85 -14.54 8.46
N PHE A 27 -12.97 -13.34 9.06
CA PHE A 27 -11.96 -12.28 8.99
C PHE A 27 -11.85 -11.40 10.25
N SER A 28 -12.32 -11.87 11.41
CA SER A 28 -12.24 -11.08 12.64
C SER A 28 -10.91 -11.30 13.37
N PRO A 29 -10.40 -10.26 14.05
CA PRO A 29 -9.17 -10.38 14.83
C PRO A 29 -9.40 -11.17 16.12
N TYR A 30 -8.35 -11.87 16.59
CA TYR A 30 -8.38 -12.61 17.84
C TYR A 30 -8.22 -11.65 19.02
N LYS A 31 -9.15 -11.69 19.95
CA LYS A 31 -9.26 -10.77 21.10
C LYS A 31 -8.62 -11.34 22.35
N THR A 32 -8.43 -12.66 22.43
CA THR A 32 -7.93 -13.35 23.62
C THR A 32 -6.86 -14.39 23.30
N LEU A 33 -6.04 -14.75 24.29
CA LEU A 33 -5.08 -15.84 24.17
C LEU A 33 -5.77 -17.20 23.95
N THR A 34 -6.93 -17.41 24.56
CA THR A 34 -7.74 -18.63 24.38
C THR A 34 -8.14 -18.83 22.91
N GLU A 35 -8.57 -17.77 22.22
CA GLU A 35 -8.92 -17.83 20.79
C GLU A 35 -7.72 -18.22 19.93
N VAL A 36 -6.52 -17.67 20.21
CA VAL A 36 -5.28 -18.04 19.52
C VAL A 36 -4.95 -19.51 19.73
N VAL A 37 -5.06 -20.00 20.97
CA VAL A 37 -4.81 -21.41 21.30
C VAL A 37 -5.79 -22.34 20.58
N ALA A 38 -7.07 -21.98 20.55
CA ALA A 38 -8.12 -22.74 19.89
C ALA A 38 -7.87 -22.89 18.39
N LEU A 39 -7.54 -21.79 17.70
CA LEU A 39 -7.20 -21.82 16.29
C LEU A 39 -5.96 -22.68 16.01
N CYS A 40 -4.91 -22.54 16.83
CA CYS A 40 -3.71 -23.36 16.66
C CYS A 40 -3.99 -24.86 16.85
N ALA A 41 -4.92 -25.23 17.73
CA ALA A 41 -5.40 -26.60 17.85
C ALA A 41 -6.16 -27.05 16.58
N HIS A 42 -6.99 -26.18 16.01
CA HIS A 42 -7.72 -26.44 14.77
C HIS A 42 -6.80 -26.69 13.58
N LEU A 43 -5.83 -25.79 13.33
CA LEU A 43 -4.90 -25.86 12.19
C LEU A 43 -4.01 -27.12 12.23
N LYS A 44 -3.64 -27.58 13.43
CA LYS A 44 -2.87 -28.83 13.60
C LYS A 44 -3.63 -30.08 13.18
N ASN A 45 -4.94 -30.11 13.39
CA ASN A 45 -5.76 -31.28 13.06
C ASN A 45 -5.96 -31.43 11.55
N GLY A 46 -5.17 -30.74 10.72
CA GLY A 46 -5.27 -30.73 9.27
C GLY A 46 -6.49 -29.99 8.75
N LYS A 47 -7.31 -29.39 9.62
CA LYS A 47 -8.47 -28.62 9.23
C LYS A 47 -7.99 -27.28 8.64
N ARG A 48 -8.34 -27.05 7.36
CA ARG A 48 -8.10 -25.80 6.64
C ARG A 48 -9.46 -25.18 6.31
N PHE A 49 -9.53 -23.85 6.33
CA PHE A 49 -10.74 -23.16 5.88
C PHE A 49 -10.72 -23.03 4.35
N SER A 50 -11.88 -23.17 3.72
CA SER A 50 -12.02 -23.09 2.26
C SER A 50 -11.51 -21.77 1.68
N TRP A 51 -11.66 -20.66 2.41
CA TRP A 51 -11.18 -19.35 1.96
C TRP A 51 -9.65 -19.24 1.95
N MET A 52 -8.91 -20.09 2.68
CA MET A 52 -7.43 -20.06 2.70
C MET A 52 -6.83 -20.36 1.32
N GLU A 53 -7.53 -21.15 0.51
CA GLU A 53 -7.13 -21.45 -0.86
C GLU A 53 -7.25 -20.23 -1.79
N ASN A 54 -8.09 -19.25 -1.41
CA ASN A 54 -8.30 -18.02 -2.18
C ASN A 54 -7.27 -16.92 -1.84
N VAL A 55 -6.38 -17.14 -0.87
CA VAL A 55 -5.28 -16.22 -0.57
C VAL A 55 -4.09 -16.56 -1.47
N THR A 56 -3.58 -15.60 -2.23
CA THR A 56 -2.45 -15.81 -3.14
C THR A 56 -1.12 -15.58 -2.43
N GLU A 57 -0.03 -16.17 -2.94
CA GLU A 57 1.32 -15.82 -2.51
C GLU A 57 1.73 -14.44 -3.03
N ILE A 58 2.71 -13.81 -2.37
CA ILE A 58 3.30 -12.55 -2.82
C ILE A 58 4.01 -12.72 -4.17
N LEU A 59 3.71 -11.82 -5.12
CA LEU A 59 4.36 -11.77 -6.42
C LEU A 59 5.70 -11.00 -6.33
N PRO A 60 6.66 -11.28 -7.22
CA PRO A 60 7.94 -10.56 -7.22
C PRO A 60 7.79 -9.12 -7.69
N ALA A 61 8.39 -8.19 -6.95
CA ALA A 61 8.57 -6.79 -7.33
C ALA A 61 10.01 -6.53 -7.82
N THR A 62 10.24 -5.38 -8.46
CA THR A 62 11.56 -4.92 -8.89
C THR A 62 12.53 -4.87 -7.71
N ASP A 63 13.81 -5.23 -7.93
CA ASP A 63 14.87 -5.06 -6.90
C ASP A 63 15.36 -3.61 -6.81
N PHE A 64 14.99 -2.80 -7.81
CA PHE A 64 15.23 -1.37 -7.86
C PHE A 64 13.91 -0.60 -7.70
N CYS A 65 14.04 0.66 -7.34
CA CYS A 65 12.95 1.64 -7.34
C CYS A 65 13.41 2.90 -8.07
N TYR A 66 12.46 3.79 -8.28
CA TYR A 66 12.71 5.13 -8.78
C TYR A 66 12.37 6.12 -7.68
N TYR A 67 13.06 7.26 -7.65
CA TYR A 67 12.58 8.37 -6.86
C TYR A 67 11.16 8.73 -7.31
N GLY A 68 10.35 9.22 -6.38
CA GLY A 68 9.14 9.95 -6.73
C GLY A 68 9.45 11.18 -7.59
N HIS A 69 8.48 12.07 -7.76
CA HIS A 69 8.72 13.30 -8.50
C HIS A 69 9.63 14.25 -7.69
N GLN A 70 10.85 14.54 -8.14
CA GLN A 70 11.65 15.60 -7.52
C GLN A 70 11.06 16.95 -7.92
N ASP A 71 10.67 17.76 -6.92
CA ASP A 71 10.08 19.09 -7.11
C ASP A 71 10.99 19.93 -8.05
N ASP A 72 10.48 20.24 -9.25
CA ASP A 72 10.83 21.36 -10.15
C ASP A 72 12.13 21.40 -10.99
N GLU A 73 12.98 20.37 -11.09
CA GLU A 73 14.26 20.51 -11.85
C GLU A 73 14.50 19.58 -13.04
N PHE A 74 13.61 18.61 -13.31
CA PHE A 74 13.67 17.90 -14.58
C PHE A 74 12.73 18.56 -15.57
N GLU A 75 13.26 19.55 -16.30
CA GLU A 75 12.83 19.75 -17.68
C GLU A 75 12.88 18.38 -18.35
N ASP A 76 11.73 17.90 -18.83
CA ASP A 76 11.54 16.64 -19.55
C ASP A 76 12.42 16.67 -20.82
N ASP A 77 13.70 16.34 -20.67
CA ASP A 77 14.74 16.40 -21.70
C ASP A 77 14.73 15.14 -22.60
N GLY A 78 13.78 14.23 -22.38
CA GLY A 78 13.46 13.16 -23.31
C GLY A 78 12.95 11.87 -22.66
N TRP A 79 12.86 10.82 -23.48
CA TRP A 79 12.43 9.47 -23.10
C TRP A 79 13.42 8.69 -22.19
N PHE A 80 14.47 9.31 -21.65
CA PHE A 80 15.47 8.54 -20.91
C PHE A 80 14.89 7.99 -19.60
N PRO A 81 15.01 6.66 -19.35
CA PRO A 81 14.52 6.07 -18.11
C PRO A 81 15.19 6.71 -16.90
N LYS A 82 14.40 6.95 -15.85
CA LYS A 82 14.90 7.48 -14.59
C LYS A 82 16.04 6.60 -14.04
N PRO A 83 16.99 7.18 -13.27
CA PRO A 83 18.01 6.39 -12.59
C PRO A 83 17.37 5.33 -11.68
N ARG A 84 17.75 4.06 -11.90
CA ARG A 84 17.34 2.93 -11.04
C ARG A 84 18.16 2.96 -9.75
N LEU A 85 17.48 2.88 -8.62
CA LEU A 85 18.09 2.85 -7.29
C LEU A 85 17.92 1.45 -6.70
N ASP A 86 18.97 0.86 -6.13
CA ASP A 86 18.83 -0.38 -5.36
C ASP A 86 17.90 -0.11 -4.16
N ARG A 87 16.79 -0.84 -4.06
CA ARG A 87 15.79 -0.69 -2.99
C ARG A 87 16.37 -0.90 -1.60
N LYS A 88 17.48 -1.63 -1.47
CA LYS A 88 18.16 -1.83 -0.18
C LYS A 88 18.94 -0.60 0.26
N SER A 89 19.34 0.24 -0.69
CA SER A 89 20.22 1.39 -0.50
C SER A 89 19.48 2.71 -0.26
N VAL A 90 18.15 2.70 -0.27
CA VAL A 90 17.33 3.91 -0.14
C VAL A 90 16.27 3.78 0.96
N PRO A 91 15.73 4.91 1.46
CA PRO A 91 14.60 4.92 2.37
C PRO A 91 13.38 4.17 1.85
N LYS A 92 12.68 3.51 2.77
CA LYS A 92 11.47 2.71 2.51
C LYS A 92 10.20 3.41 3.02
N ASN A 93 9.07 3.00 2.45
CA ASN A 93 7.75 3.48 2.80
C ASN A 93 6.94 2.36 3.48
N LEU A 94 6.80 2.42 4.81
CA LEU A 94 5.85 1.60 5.55
C LEU A 94 4.52 2.36 5.66
N PHE A 95 3.41 1.70 5.32
CA PHE A 95 2.06 2.24 5.50
C PHE A 95 1.32 1.41 6.54
N CYS A 96 0.76 2.07 7.54
CA CYS A 96 0.06 1.42 8.64
C CYS A 96 -1.38 1.95 8.69
N HIS A 97 -2.33 1.06 8.41
CA HIS A 97 -3.73 1.45 8.25
C HIS A 97 -4.57 0.92 9.43
N ASP A 98 -5.08 1.85 10.25
CA ASP A 98 -5.98 1.58 11.37
C ASP A 98 -7.43 1.66 10.89
N TYR A 99 -8.01 0.51 10.50
CA TYR A 99 -9.38 0.49 9.98
C TYR A 99 -10.41 0.67 11.10
N ARG A 100 -11.18 1.75 11.05
CA ARG A 100 -12.53 1.81 11.64
C ARG A 100 -13.55 1.19 10.67
N GLY A 101 -13.54 -0.14 10.53
CA GLY A 101 -14.46 -0.86 9.65
C GLY A 101 -13.83 -2.13 9.10
N GLU A 102 -13.93 -3.21 9.87
CA GLU A 102 -13.65 -4.59 9.46
C GLU A 102 -14.17 -4.82 8.03
N GLY A 103 -13.27 -5.21 7.10
CA GLY A 103 -13.51 -5.37 5.65
C GLY A 103 -14.97 -5.43 5.22
N SER A 104 -15.61 -4.28 5.08
CA SER A 104 -17.05 -4.24 4.85
C SER A 104 -17.32 -4.40 3.36
N ASP A 105 -18.30 -5.23 2.99
CA ASP A 105 -18.82 -5.33 1.62
C ASP A 105 -19.56 -4.07 1.15
N LYS A 106 -19.55 -3.01 1.96
CA LYS A 106 -20.15 -1.74 1.57
C LYS A 106 -19.32 -1.11 0.46
N HIS A 107 -20.01 -0.71 -0.60
CA HIS A 107 -19.42 -0.07 -1.77
C HIS A 107 -18.70 1.25 -1.49
N ASP A 108 -18.93 1.85 -0.32
CA ASP A 108 -18.30 3.10 0.14
C ASP A 108 -17.09 2.85 1.06
N ALA A 109 -16.64 1.60 1.25
CA ALA A 109 -15.43 1.30 1.99
C ALA A 109 -14.18 1.90 1.30
N TYR A 110 -13.15 2.22 2.10
CA TYR A 110 -11.88 2.73 1.57
C TYR A 110 -11.24 1.73 0.60
N ASN A 111 -10.96 2.20 -0.61
CA ASN A 111 -10.28 1.43 -1.65
C ASN A 111 -8.87 1.97 -1.86
N PHE A 112 -7.86 1.19 -1.50
CA PHE A 112 -6.45 1.55 -1.67
C PHE A 112 -5.87 1.08 -3.01
N PHE A 113 -5.17 1.95 -3.73
CA PHE A 113 -4.60 1.62 -5.05
C PHE A 113 -3.15 2.09 -5.27
N ASN A 114 -2.52 2.74 -4.29
CA ASN A 114 -1.18 3.33 -4.46
C ASN A 114 -0.05 2.37 -4.06
N TRP A 115 -0.12 1.11 -4.47
CA TRP A 115 0.80 0.06 -4.03
C TRP A 115 2.24 0.22 -4.52
N SER A 116 2.46 0.87 -5.67
CA SER A 116 3.80 1.08 -6.24
C SER A 116 4.72 1.83 -5.29
N CYS A 117 4.17 2.62 -4.37
CA CYS A 117 4.94 3.41 -3.42
C CYS A 117 5.01 2.79 -2.01
N VAL A 118 4.57 1.54 -1.83
CA VAL A 118 4.55 0.87 -0.52
C VAL A 118 5.60 -0.24 -0.47
N ASP A 119 6.51 -0.21 0.50
CA ASP A 119 7.47 -1.29 0.74
C ASP A 119 6.99 -2.32 1.75
N ILE A 120 6.21 -1.88 2.74
CA ILE A 120 5.58 -2.73 3.77
C ILE A 120 4.21 -2.15 4.09
N PHE A 121 3.18 -2.98 4.07
CA PHE A 121 1.85 -2.60 4.52
C PHE A 121 1.54 -3.25 5.87
N VAL A 122 1.00 -2.51 6.84
CA VAL A 122 0.56 -3.04 8.12
C VAL A 122 -0.94 -2.89 8.21
N TYR A 123 -1.65 -4.02 8.31
CA TYR A 123 -3.07 -4.06 8.62
C TYR A 123 -3.23 -3.95 10.15
N PHE A 124 -3.66 -2.77 10.60
CA PHE A 124 -3.71 -2.40 12.01
C PHE A 124 -5.12 -2.44 12.55
N SER A 125 -5.25 -2.90 13.79
CA SER A 125 -6.45 -2.74 14.61
C SER A 125 -6.05 -2.74 16.08
N HIS A 126 -6.98 -2.37 16.97
CA HIS A 126 -6.78 -2.37 18.43
C HIS A 126 -7.08 -3.73 19.08
N HIS A 127 -7.03 -4.82 18.31
CA HIS A 127 -7.31 -6.17 18.78
C HIS A 127 -6.03 -7.00 18.95
N PHE A 128 -6.04 -7.89 19.94
CA PHE A 128 -4.84 -8.58 20.42
C PHE A 128 -3.98 -9.18 19.29
N VAL A 129 -4.54 -10.06 18.45
CA VAL A 129 -3.88 -10.54 17.23
C VAL A 129 -4.76 -10.22 16.03
N THR A 130 -4.31 -9.27 15.22
CA THR A 130 -4.97 -8.85 13.99
C THR A 130 -4.39 -9.61 12.80
N VAL A 131 -5.28 -10.21 12.01
CA VAL A 131 -4.94 -10.87 10.75
C VAL A 131 -5.45 -10.04 9.58
N PRO A 132 -4.62 -9.73 8.56
CA PRO A 132 -5.09 -9.04 7.36
C PRO A 132 -6.17 -9.86 6.62
N PRO A 133 -7.30 -9.26 6.21
CA PRO A 133 -8.30 -9.95 5.41
C PRO A 133 -7.74 -10.37 4.04
N PRO A 134 -8.16 -11.52 3.46
CA PRO A 134 -7.70 -12.00 2.16
C PRO A 134 -7.78 -10.98 1.03
N VAL A 135 -8.80 -10.14 1.03
CA VAL A 135 -8.97 -9.11 -0.03
C VAL A 135 -7.82 -8.11 -0.02
N TRP A 136 -7.30 -7.77 1.17
CA TRP A 136 -6.14 -6.91 1.34
C TRP A 136 -4.85 -7.65 1.05
N THR A 137 -4.72 -8.87 1.58
CA THR A 137 -3.54 -9.72 1.32
C THR A 137 -3.34 -9.94 -0.16
N ASN A 138 -4.39 -10.31 -0.89
CA ASN A 138 -4.33 -10.53 -2.33
C ASN A 138 -3.98 -9.26 -3.11
N ALA A 139 -4.54 -8.10 -2.72
CA ALA A 139 -4.23 -6.83 -3.36
C ALA A 139 -2.76 -6.43 -3.13
N ALA A 140 -2.25 -6.53 -1.90
CA ALA A 140 -0.86 -6.24 -1.56
C ALA A 140 0.11 -7.20 -2.28
N HIS A 141 -0.15 -8.50 -2.18
CA HIS A 141 0.66 -9.55 -2.78
C HIS A 141 0.76 -9.46 -4.29
N LYS A 142 -0.35 -9.10 -4.96
CA LYS A 142 -0.34 -8.87 -6.41
C LYS A 142 0.63 -7.77 -6.82
N HIS A 143 0.82 -6.77 -5.98
CA HIS A 143 1.75 -5.67 -6.22
C HIS A 143 3.13 -5.92 -5.61
N GLY A 144 3.41 -7.14 -5.13
CA GLY A 144 4.68 -7.50 -4.49
C GLY A 144 4.96 -6.75 -3.19
N VAL A 145 3.90 -6.33 -2.49
CA VAL A 145 3.98 -5.65 -1.20
C VAL A 145 3.72 -6.65 -0.07
N PRO A 146 4.67 -6.84 0.86
CA PRO A 146 4.43 -7.64 2.05
C PRO A 146 3.42 -6.96 2.98
N ILE A 147 2.45 -7.71 3.48
CA ILE A 147 1.41 -7.26 4.40
C ILE A 147 1.58 -7.90 5.77
N LEU A 148 1.59 -7.08 6.81
CA LEU A 148 1.75 -7.51 8.19
C LEU A 148 0.42 -7.45 8.95
N GLY A 149 0.21 -8.43 9.82
CA GLY A 149 -0.76 -8.31 10.89
C GLY A 149 -0.23 -7.45 12.03
N THR A 150 -1.01 -7.34 13.10
CA THR A 150 -0.61 -6.58 14.30
C THR A 150 -0.79 -7.44 15.53
N LEU A 151 0.24 -7.54 16.36
CA LEU A 151 0.15 -8.01 17.74
C LEU A 151 0.16 -6.78 18.64
N ILE A 152 -0.97 -6.46 19.25
CA ILE A 152 -1.10 -5.29 20.13
C ILE A 152 -1.65 -5.68 21.49
N THR A 153 -1.11 -5.07 22.55
CA THR A 153 -1.69 -5.19 23.89
C THR A 153 -1.86 -3.81 24.50
N GLU A 154 -3.10 -3.48 24.86
CA GLU A 154 -3.47 -2.17 25.40
C GLU A 154 -3.44 -2.14 26.94
N PRO A 155 -3.38 -0.95 27.57
CA PRO A 155 -3.18 -0.81 29.02
C PRO A 155 -4.15 -1.61 29.90
N LYS A 156 -5.41 -1.77 29.46
CA LYS A 156 -6.47 -2.36 30.29
C LYS A 156 -6.23 -3.83 30.65
N ASN A 157 -5.80 -4.64 29.67
CA ASN A 157 -5.66 -6.10 29.81
C ASN A 157 -4.27 -6.63 29.41
N GLY A 158 -3.45 -5.78 28.78
CA GLY A 158 -2.19 -6.21 28.15
C GLY A 158 -1.19 -6.83 29.11
N GLN A 159 -1.08 -6.27 30.33
CA GLN A 159 -0.13 -6.78 31.32
C GLN A 159 -0.48 -8.20 31.77
N SER A 160 -1.76 -8.52 31.95
CA SER A 160 -2.19 -9.87 32.31
C SER A 160 -1.88 -10.89 31.22
N ILE A 161 -2.09 -10.52 29.95
CA ILE A 161 -1.80 -11.38 28.80
C ILE A 161 -0.30 -11.69 28.75
N TRP A 162 0.55 -10.67 28.90
CA TRP A 162 2.00 -10.87 28.88
C TRP A 162 2.53 -11.60 30.10
N ASN A 163 1.95 -11.41 31.28
CA ASN A 163 2.30 -12.22 32.46
C ASN A 163 2.08 -13.70 32.20
N GLU A 164 1.00 -14.06 31.51
CA GLU A 164 0.70 -15.45 31.16
C GLU A 164 1.66 -15.99 30.07
N ILE A 165 1.87 -15.23 28.99
CA ILE A 165 2.75 -15.63 27.87
C ILE A 165 4.21 -15.73 28.32
N LEU A 166 4.66 -14.82 29.18
CA LEU A 166 6.03 -14.72 29.68
C LEU A 166 6.22 -15.38 31.04
N ASP A 167 5.29 -16.21 31.49
CA ASP A 167 5.44 -16.98 32.74
C ASP A 167 6.60 -18.00 32.64
N SER A 168 6.86 -18.54 31.44
CA SER A 168 8.02 -19.39 31.17
C SER A 168 8.57 -19.20 29.76
N GLU A 169 9.81 -19.61 29.55
CA GLU A 169 10.42 -19.61 28.22
C GLU A 169 9.65 -20.49 27.21
N ILE A 170 9.12 -21.62 27.69
CA ILE A 170 8.34 -22.56 26.88
C ILE A 170 7.05 -21.89 26.36
N LYS A 171 6.32 -21.17 27.22
CA LYS A 171 5.12 -20.43 26.82
C LYS A 171 5.43 -19.32 25.81
N ALA A 172 6.52 -18.58 26.04
CA ALA A 172 6.99 -17.54 25.12
C ALA A 172 7.34 -18.10 23.73
N GLN A 173 8.10 -19.20 23.67
CA GLN A 173 8.46 -19.87 22.41
C GLN A 173 7.25 -20.49 21.71
N TRP A 174 6.33 -21.08 22.47
CA TRP A 174 5.10 -21.66 21.93
C TRP A 174 4.21 -20.58 21.30
N PHE A 175 4.02 -19.43 21.98
CA PHE A 175 3.21 -18.34 21.45
C PHE A 175 3.83 -17.73 20.18
N ALA A 176 5.15 -17.62 20.13
CA ALA A 176 5.86 -17.25 18.90
C ALA A 176 5.61 -18.23 17.73
N GLU A 177 5.62 -19.54 18.00
CA GLU A 177 5.30 -20.55 16.98
C GLU A 177 3.83 -20.49 16.54
N ALA A 178 2.91 -20.24 17.47
CA ALA A 178 1.49 -20.06 17.19
C ALA A 178 1.23 -18.89 16.24
N LEU A 179 1.85 -17.73 16.46
CA LEU A 179 1.76 -16.59 15.55
C LEU A 179 2.35 -16.91 14.16
N ALA A 180 3.48 -17.62 14.11
CA ALA A 180 4.06 -18.01 12.82
C ALA A 180 3.14 -18.97 12.03
N LEU A 181 2.43 -19.88 12.71
CA LEU A 181 1.42 -20.73 12.10
C LEU A 181 0.23 -19.94 11.56
N ILE A 182 -0.22 -18.90 12.28
CA ILE A 182 -1.32 -18.03 11.83
C ILE A 182 -0.90 -17.30 10.56
N ALA A 183 0.30 -16.72 10.52
CA ALA A 183 0.84 -16.04 9.34
C ALA A 183 1.01 -16.98 8.14
N ASP A 184 1.38 -18.24 8.37
CA ASP A 184 1.45 -19.26 7.31
C ASP A 184 0.06 -19.61 6.77
N ALA A 185 -0.88 -19.92 7.67
CA ALA A 185 -2.21 -20.37 7.29
C ALA A 185 -3.03 -19.28 6.57
N HIS A 186 -2.89 -18.02 6.98
CA HIS A 186 -3.54 -16.86 6.35
C HIS A 186 -2.65 -16.16 5.30
N LYS A 187 -1.46 -16.71 5.06
CA LYS A 187 -0.46 -16.28 4.08
C LYS A 187 0.10 -14.86 4.19
N PHE A 188 -0.18 -14.08 5.23
CA PHE A 188 0.46 -12.77 5.42
C PHE A 188 1.91 -12.88 5.94
N ASP A 189 2.66 -11.78 5.94
CA ASP A 189 4.13 -11.76 5.91
C ASP A 189 4.81 -11.42 7.24
N GLY A 190 4.06 -11.41 8.34
CA GLY A 190 4.59 -11.18 9.69
C GLY A 190 3.78 -10.14 10.46
N TYR A 191 4.43 -9.46 11.41
CA TYR A 191 3.72 -8.68 12.44
C TYR A 191 4.41 -7.35 12.77
N LEU A 192 3.59 -6.31 12.94
CA LEU A 192 3.93 -5.20 13.83
C LEU A 192 3.68 -5.63 15.28
N LEU A 193 4.67 -5.44 16.15
CA LEU A 193 4.57 -5.66 17.59
C LEU A 193 4.36 -4.30 18.28
N ASN A 194 3.17 -4.08 18.84
CA ASN A 194 2.85 -2.85 19.57
C ASN A 194 2.43 -3.16 21.02
N ILE A 195 3.37 -3.07 21.97
CA ILE A 195 3.09 -3.39 23.37
C ILE A 195 2.85 -2.09 24.14
N GLU A 196 1.58 -1.68 24.23
CA GLU A 196 1.14 -0.43 24.84
C GLU A 196 0.79 -0.60 26.33
N ASN A 197 1.53 -1.45 27.06
CA ASN A 197 1.38 -1.65 28.49
C ASN A 197 2.73 -1.91 29.16
N PRO A 198 2.95 -1.45 30.40
CA PRO A 198 4.19 -1.73 31.12
C PRO A 198 4.33 -3.23 31.45
N LEU A 199 5.58 -3.67 31.65
CA LEU A 199 5.97 -5.01 32.09
C LEU A 199 6.96 -4.93 33.24
N SER A 200 6.98 -5.94 34.11
CA SER A 200 8.06 -6.06 35.09
C SER A 200 9.38 -6.31 34.38
N VAL A 201 10.46 -5.67 34.88
CA VAL A 201 11.83 -5.86 34.35
C VAL A 201 12.24 -7.34 34.31
N ASP A 202 11.74 -8.16 35.25
CA ASP A 202 12.03 -9.60 35.31
C ASP A 202 11.44 -10.40 34.14
N LEU A 203 10.45 -9.85 33.43
CA LEU A 203 9.84 -10.48 32.24
C LEU A 203 10.58 -10.13 30.95
N MET A 204 11.39 -9.07 30.95
CA MET A 204 12.04 -8.55 29.75
C MET A 204 12.97 -9.57 29.07
N PRO A 205 13.77 -10.39 29.78
CA PRO A 205 14.55 -11.45 29.14
C PRO A 205 13.68 -12.44 28.34
N ARG A 206 12.50 -12.80 28.87
CA ARG A 206 11.57 -13.72 28.19
C ARG A 206 10.86 -13.05 27.02
N LEU A 207 10.56 -11.75 27.11
CA LEU A 207 10.07 -10.98 25.96
C LEU A 207 11.08 -11.00 24.80
N MET A 208 12.37 -10.82 25.10
CA MET A 208 13.44 -10.90 24.09
C MET A 208 13.53 -12.30 23.46
N ILE A 209 13.31 -13.36 24.23
CA ILE A 209 13.24 -14.74 23.71
C ILE A 209 12.02 -14.90 22.81
N PHE A 210 10.84 -14.41 23.21
CA PHE A 210 9.64 -14.43 22.37
C PHE A 210 9.90 -13.77 21.01
N ILE A 211 10.43 -12.55 20.97
CA ILE A 211 10.66 -11.81 19.72
C ILE A 211 11.65 -12.54 18.80
N LYS A 212 12.77 -13.02 19.34
CA LYS A 212 13.75 -13.83 18.57
C LYS A 212 13.12 -15.12 18.03
N SER A 213 12.28 -15.75 18.85
CA SER A 213 11.60 -16.98 18.48
C SER A 213 10.57 -16.72 17.38
N LEU A 214 9.81 -15.63 17.46
CA LEU A 214 8.82 -15.27 16.45
C LEU A 214 9.49 -15.09 15.09
N LYS A 215 10.58 -14.31 15.03
CA LYS A 215 11.35 -14.12 13.80
C LYS A 215 11.87 -15.45 13.23
N LYS A 216 12.45 -16.30 14.08
CA LYS A 216 12.95 -17.62 13.69
C LYS A 216 11.83 -18.52 13.14
N GLN A 217 10.67 -18.54 13.80
CA GLN A 217 9.55 -19.40 13.42
C GLN A 217 8.89 -18.90 12.14
N LEU A 218 8.70 -17.59 11.96
CA LEU A 218 8.22 -17.02 10.70
C LEU A 218 9.10 -17.45 9.51
N LEU A 219 10.43 -17.35 9.63
CA LEU A 219 11.37 -17.80 8.59
C LEU A 219 11.34 -19.31 8.34
N LYS A 220 10.93 -20.10 9.33
CA LYS A 220 10.82 -21.56 9.21
C LYS A 220 9.55 -21.99 8.47
N TYR A 221 8.43 -21.30 8.70
CA TYR A 221 7.15 -21.64 8.09
C TYR A 221 6.96 -21.01 6.71
N LYS A 222 7.48 -19.80 6.49
CA LYS A 222 7.22 -19.02 5.27
C LYS A 222 8.31 -19.22 4.24
N LYS A 223 7.90 -19.40 2.98
CA LYS A 223 8.81 -19.48 1.82
C LYS A 223 9.41 -18.12 1.45
N PHE A 224 8.65 -17.05 1.67
CA PHE A 224 9.02 -15.67 1.32
C PHE A 224 9.56 -14.92 2.53
N LYS A 225 10.19 -13.77 2.26
CA LYS A 225 10.73 -12.91 3.31
C LYS A 225 9.61 -12.43 4.24
N THR A 226 9.83 -12.58 5.54
CA THR A 226 8.91 -12.12 6.58
C THR A 226 9.46 -10.91 7.32
N TYR A 227 8.60 -10.21 8.05
CA TYR A 227 8.95 -9.02 8.82
C TYR A 227 8.37 -9.06 10.23
N VAL A 228 9.22 -8.81 11.21
CA VAL A 228 8.83 -8.41 12.57
C VAL A 228 9.24 -6.96 12.74
N ILE A 229 8.29 -6.05 12.94
CA ILE A 229 8.55 -4.63 13.18
C ILE A 229 8.21 -4.31 14.63
N TRP A 230 9.12 -3.67 15.35
CA TRP A 230 8.89 -3.22 16.73
C TRP A 230 8.34 -1.81 16.75
N TYR A 231 7.25 -1.54 17.46
CA TYR A 231 6.80 -0.17 17.72
C TYR A 231 7.54 0.40 18.94
N ASP A 232 8.05 1.63 18.83
CA ASP A 232 8.72 2.40 19.88
C ASP A 232 7.78 2.66 21.07
N SER A 233 7.69 1.67 21.96
CA SER A 233 6.77 1.61 23.10
C SER A 233 7.52 1.37 24.40
N LEU A 234 7.90 0.12 24.68
CA LEU A 234 8.62 -0.26 25.89
C LEU A 234 10.10 0.12 25.84
N THR A 235 10.65 0.51 26.99
CA THR A 235 12.09 0.49 27.23
C THR A 235 12.57 -0.93 27.57
N VAL A 236 13.88 -1.15 27.52
CA VAL A 236 14.53 -2.37 28.03
C VAL A 236 14.26 -2.66 29.52
N TYR A 237 13.75 -1.67 30.26
CA TYR A 237 13.35 -1.82 31.67
C TYR A 237 11.88 -2.22 31.84
N GLY A 238 11.12 -2.36 30.75
CA GLY A 238 9.69 -2.69 30.78
C GLY A 238 8.77 -1.49 30.98
N GLU A 239 9.30 -0.27 30.95
CA GLU A 239 8.52 0.96 31.09
C GLU A 239 7.86 1.33 29.76
N LEU A 240 6.54 1.57 29.77
CA LEU A 240 5.84 2.12 28.61
C LEU A 240 6.18 3.61 28.48
N LYS A 241 7.07 3.97 27.56
CA LYS A 241 7.54 5.34 27.39
C LYS A 241 8.06 5.56 25.98
N TRP A 242 7.23 6.04 25.05
CA TRP A 242 7.66 6.31 23.67
C TRP A 242 8.90 7.24 23.63
N GLN A 243 9.99 6.78 23.03
CA GLN A 243 11.25 7.52 23.01
C GLN A 243 11.29 8.57 21.89
N ASN A 244 10.48 8.40 20.85
CA ASN A 244 10.45 9.21 19.63
C ASN A 244 11.78 9.19 18.86
N GLU A 245 12.66 8.25 19.18
CA GLU A 245 13.95 8.02 18.54
C GLU A 245 14.44 6.59 18.79
N LEU A 246 15.35 6.11 17.94
CA LEU A 246 16.15 4.93 18.25
C LEU A 246 17.30 5.35 19.18
N ASN A 247 17.36 4.76 20.37
CA ASN A 247 18.41 5.02 21.36
C ASN A 247 18.74 3.75 22.18
N TYR A 248 19.56 3.87 23.22
CA TYR A 248 20.00 2.71 24.00
C TYR A 248 18.87 1.95 24.72
N THR A 249 17.73 2.59 24.97
CA THR A 249 16.63 1.96 25.71
C THR A 249 15.67 1.18 24.83
N ASN A 250 15.74 1.28 23.50
CA ASN A 250 14.96 0.46 22.57
C ASN A 250 15.78 -0.24 21.49
N ARG A 251 17.06 0.11 21.33
CA ARG A 251 17.96 -0.54 20.38
C ARG A 251 18.03 -2.06 20.52
N PRO A 252 18.02 -2.66 21.73
CA PRO A 252 18.01 -4.11 21.83
C PRO A 252 16.82 -4.77 21.12
N PHE A 253 15.64 -4.14 21.08
CA PHE A 253 14.50 -4.64 20.29
C PHE A 253 14.77 -4.50 18.79
N PHE A 254 15.24 -3.34 18.33
CA PHE A 254 15.62 -3.09 16.94
C PHE A 254 16.66 -4.10 16.41
N ASP A 255 17.65 -4.46 17.22
CA ASP A 255 18.72 -5.39 16.85
C ASP A 255 18.18 -6.82 16.61
N ILE A 256 17.04 -7.18 17.18
CA ILE A 256 16.44 -8.52 17.07
C ILE A 256 15.20 -8.58 16.16
N THR A 257 14.75 -7.43 15.64
CA THR A 257 13.64 -7.30 14.69
C THR A 257 14.13 -6.88 13.30
N ASP A 258 13.23 -6.84 12.31
CA ASP A 258 13.53 -6.38 10.94
C ASP A 258 13.51 -4.86 10.80
N GLY A 259 12.91 -4.17 11.77
CA GLY A 259 12.97 -2.73 11.88
C GLY A 259 12.24 -2.21 13.13
N ILE A 260 12.28 -0.89 13.28
CA ILE A 260 11.60 -0.17 14.34
C ILE A 260 10.72 0.94 13.76
N PHE A 261 9.47 0.99 14.21
CA PHE A 261 8.52 2.07 13.96
C PHE A 261 8.64 3.06 15.12
N ILE A 262 9.26 4.21 14.87
CA ILE A 262 9.45 5.29 15.86
C ILE A 262 8.15 6.06 16.08
N ASN A 263 7.82 6.39 17.33
CA ASN A 263 6.60 7.12 17.66
C ASN A 263 6.53 8.53 17.02
N TYR A 264 5.33 9.07 16.86
CA TYR A 264 5.04 10.26 16.03
C TYR A 264 5.57 11.59 16.58
N SER A 265 5.90 11.69 17.86
CA SER A 265 6.23 12.95 18.55
C SER A 265 7.71 13.33 18.52
N TRP A 266 8.40 12.98 17.44
CA TRP A 266 9.81 13.28 17.23
C TRP A 266 10.06 14.75 16.86
N LYS A 267 11.28 15.20 17.12
CA LYS A 267 11.87 16.47 16.65
C LYS A 267 13.00 16.19 15.67
N ILE A 268 13.48 17.22 14.97
CA ILE A 268 14.57 17.07 14.01
C ILE A 268 15.83 16.45 14.65
N ASP A 269 16.17 16.84 15.89
CA ASP A 269 17.31 16.29 16.64
C ASP A 269 17.19 14.77 16.89
N ASN A 270 15.97 14.29 17.15
CA ASN A 270 15.70 12.87 17.31
C ASN A 270 16.04 12.08 16.04
N LEU A 271 15.80 12.64 14.85
CA LEU A 271 16.13 11.98 13.59
C LEU A 271 17.64 11.85 13.37
N TYR A 272 18.43 12.85 13.79
CA TYR A 272 19.89 12.75 13.77
C TYR A 272 20.38 11.63 14.70
N HIS A 273 19.79 11.50 15.91
CA HIS A 273 20.10 10.40 16.82
C HIS A 273 19.71 9.04 16.23
N CYS A 274 18.52 8.91 15.65
CA CYS A 274 18.08 7.70 14.96
C CYS A 274 19.11 7.24 13.93
N ARG A 275 19.52 8.14 13.04
CA ARG A 275 20.50 7.84 11.99
C ARG A 275 21.82 7.37 12.57
N LYS A 276 22.33 8.06 13.60
CA LYS A 276 23.60 7.71 14.25
C LYS A 276 23.51 6.35 14.96
N MET A 277 22.40 6.06 15.64
CA MET A 277 22.20 4.83 16.40
C MET A 277 21.96 3.62 15.50
N ALA A 278 21.35 3.79 14.33
CA ALA A 278 21.04 2.72 13.39
C ALA A 278 22.24 2.21 12.58
N ALA A 279 23.31 3.02 12.45
CA ALA A 279 24.50 2.70 11.66
C ALA A 279 24.13 2.24 10.22
N GLU A 280 24.51 1.02 9.82
CA GLU A 280 24.21 0.49 8.47
C GLU A 280 22.73 0.14 8.26
N ARG A 281 21.92 0.08 9.33
CA ARG A 281 20.49 -0.27 9.28
C ARG A 281 19.58 0.96 9.28
N ILE A 282 20.05 2.11 8.78
CA ILE A 282 19.27 3.37 8.75
C ILE A 282 17.91 3.24 8.06
N HIS A 283 17.79 2.41 7.02
CA HIS A 283 16.53 2.19 6.30
C HIS A 283 15.58 1.20 6.99
N ASP A 284 15.99 0.61 8.11
CA ASP A 284 15.13 -0.20 8.97
C ASP A 284 14.55 0.62 10.14
N VAL A 285 14.86 1.91 10.22
CA VAL A 285 14.19 2.88 11.12
C VAL A 285 13.08 3.58 10.34
N TYR A 286 11.84 3.24 10.68
CA TYR A 286 10.64 3.83 10.08
C TYR A 286 10.11 4.93 11.00
N VAL A 287 10.32 6.18 10.61
CA VAL A 287 9.91 7.35 11.39
C VAL A 287 8.39 7.51 11.29
N GLY A 288 7.70 7.47 12.43
CA GLY A 288 6.25 7.57 12.49
C GLY A 288 5.72 8.92 12.02
N ILE A 289 4.71 8.88 11.15
CA ILE A 289 4.00 10.03 10.63
C ILE A 289 2.50 9.77 10.78
N ASP A 290 1.87 10.39 11.77
CA ASP A 290 0.42 10.29 11.98
C ASP A 290 -0.33 11.29 11.10
N VAL A 291 -1.06 10.80 10.10
CA VAL A 291 -1.82 11.65 9.16
C VAL A 291 -2.94 12.41 9.88
N PHE A 292 -3.40 11.97 11.06
CA PHE A 292 -4.35 12.75 11.85
C PHE A 292 -3.71 13.98 12.54
N GLY A 293 -2.38 14.08 12.55
CA GLY A 293 -1.65 15.24 13.06
C GLY A 293 -1.48 15.27 14.58
N ARG A 294 -1.68 14.16 15.31
CA ARG A 294 -1.55 14.14 16.78
C ARG A 294 -0.08 14.26 17.18
N ASN A 295 0.31 15.43 17.69
CA ASN A 295 1.69 15.72 18.13
C ASN A 295 2.74 15.42 17.06
N MET A 296 2.42 15.68 15.79
CA MET A 296 3.21 15.30 14.62
C MET A 296 3.79 16.53 13.92
N TYR A 297 5.05 16.43 13.48
CA TYR A 297 5.75 17.50 12.77
C TYR A 297 4.99 17.92 11.49
N GLY A 298 4.63 19.19 11.35
CA GLY A 298 3.88 19.69 10.18
C GLY A 298 2.35 19.55 10.27
N GLY A 299 1.82 18.90 11.31
CA GLY A 299 0.39 18.96 11.66
C GLY A 299 -0.56 18.03 10.89
N GLY A 300 -0.04 17.08 10.11
CA GLY A 300 -0.83 16.02 9.47
C GLY A 300 -1.70 16.48 8.30
N GLY A 301 -2.72 15.71 7.98
CA GLY A 301 -3.65 15.91 6.87
C GLY A 301 -2.90 16.10 5.55
N PHE A 302 -3.30 17.11 4.78
CA PHE A 302 -2.59 17.46 3.54
C PHE A 302 -1.17 18.02 3.77
N ASN A 303 -0.80 18.40 5.00
CA ASN A 303 0.56 18.81 5.37
C ASN A 303 1.48 17.63 5.74
N THR A 304 1.00 16.38 5.63
CA THR A 304 1.82 15.17 5.86
C THR A 304 3.14 15.19 5.08
N ARG A 305 3.16 15.84 3.91
CA ARG A 305 4.36 16.04 3.09
C ARG A 305 5.51 16.74 3.83
N GLU A 306 5.22 17.64 4.78
CA GLU A 306 6.24 18.40 5.49
C GLU A 306 7.08 17.51 6.41
N ALA A 307 6.46 16.53 7.07
CA ALA A 307 7.20 15.50 7.80
C ALA A 307 7.97 14.57 6.88
N LEU A 308 7.34 14.09 5.80
CA LEU A 308 8.00 13.20 4.86
C LEU A 308 9.26 13.81 4.25
N LYS A 309 9.20 15.10 3.87
CA LYS A 309 10.34 15.86 3.38
C LYS A 309 11.51 15.79 4.36
N VAL A 310 11.28 16.15 5.62
CA VAL A 310 12.32 16.17 6.66
C VAL A 310 12.88 14.77 6.93
N VAL A 311 12.03 13.74 6.94
CA VAL A 311 12.46 12.34 7.11
C VAL A 311 13.37 11.90 5.95
N ARG A 312 13.01 12.26 4.71
CA ARG A 312 13.82 11.95 3.51
C ARG A 312 15.12 12.71 3.45
N GLU A 313 15.14 13.99 3.86
CA GLU A 313 16.38 14.77 4.01
C GLU A 313 17.39 14.14 4.98
N LYS A 314 16.93 13.31 5.94
CA LYS A 314 17.80 12.54 6.85
C LYS A 314 18.15 11.15 6.34
N ASN A 315 17.66 10.77 5.15
CA ASN A 315 17.81 9.45 4.57
C ASN A 315 17.26 8.33 5.48
N LEU A 316 16.12 8.58 6.13
CA LEU A 316 15.42 7.60 6.97
C LEU A 316 14.13 7.14 6.29
N SER A 317 13.70 5.92 6.61
CA SER A 317 12.40 5.36 6.17
C SER A 317 11.25 6.02 6.92
N SER A 318 10.04 5.97 6.38
CA SER A 318 8.83 6.51 7.03
C SER A 318 7.83 5.41 7.35
N ALA A 319 7.10 5.57 8.45
CA ALA A 319 5.90 4.82 8.76
C ALA A 319 4.68 5.76 8.76
N ILE A 320 3.90 5.74 7.68
CA ILE A 320 2.75 6.62 7.49
C ILE A 320 1.52 5.93 8.09
N PHE A 321 0.98 6.50 9.17
CA PHE A 321 -0.12 5.96 9.94
C PHE A 321 -1.43 6.69 9.66
N ALA A 322 -2.52 5.92 9.58
CA ALA A 322 -3.90 6.42 9.52
C ALA A 322 -4.20 7.34 8.32
N PHE A 323 -3.64 7.02 7.14
CA PHE A 323 -3.90 7.73 5.89
C PHE A 323 -5.34 7.58 5.36
N GLY A 324 -6.14 6.67 5.94
CA GLY A 324 -7.61 6.63 5.77
C GLY A 324 -8.33 7.91 6.23
N TRP A 325 -7.61 8.85 6.84
CA TRP A 325 -8.06 10.20 7.16
C TRP A 325 -8.82 10.91 6.02
N THR A 326 -8.40 10.74 4.76
CA THR A 326 -9.07 11.32 3.57
C THR A 326 -10.51 10.83 3.41
N HIS A 327 -10.79 9.60 3.83
CA HIS A 327 -12.12 8.99 3.80
C HIS A 327 -12.92 9.29 5.06
N GLU A 328 -12.26 9.24 6.22
CA GLU A 328 -12.92 9.38 7.51
C GLU A 328 -13.26 10.82 7.90
N LYS A 329 -12.46 11.80 7.44
CA LYS A 329 -12.49 13.17 7.94
C LYS A 329 -12.76 14.23 6.88
N ILE A 330 -12.52 13.93 5.61
CA ILE A 330 -12.71 14.89 4.54
C ILE A 330 -14.04 14.64 3.82
N PRO A 331 -15.01 15.56 3.91
CA PRO A 331 -16.28 15.43 3.22
C PRO A 331 -16.10 15.66 1.71
N GLY A 332 -17.12 15.31 0.92
CA GLY A 332 -17.11 15.52 -0.53
C GLY A 332 -16.64 14.29 -1.28
N ASN A 333 -15.87 14.46 -2.36
CA ASN A 333 -15.47 13.34 -3.20
C ASN A 333 -14.20 12.68 -2.65
N PHE A 334 -14.37 11.55 -1.95
CA PHE A 334 -13.28 10.76 -1.38
C PHE A 334 -12.13 10.53 -2.38
N LEU A 335 -12.41 10.10 -3.61
CA LEU A 335 -11.37 9.74 -4.57
C LEU A 335 -10.53 10.95 -4.97
N VAL A 336 -11.16 12.11 -5.17
CA VAL A 336 -10.44 13.36 -5.47
C VAL A 336 -9.61 13.79 -4.27
N ASN A 337 -10.16 13.71 -3.06
CA ASN A 337 -9.45 14.06 -1.83
C ASN A 337 -8.26 13.14 -1.56
N ASP A 338 -8.41 11.84 -1.79
CA ASP A 338 -7.34 10.85 -1.70
C ASP A 338 -6.27 11.14 -2.75
N GLU A 339 -6.64 11.38 -4.01
CA GLU A 339 -5.70 11.74 -5.07
C GLU A 339 -4.92 13.03 -4.75
N ILE A 340 -5.56 14.06 -4.18
CA ILE A 340 -4.87 15.28 -3.70
C ILE A 340 -3.84 14.91 -2.63
N PHE A 341 -4.23 14.13 -1.62
CA PHE A 341 -3.33 13.70 -0.54
C PHE A 341 -2.11 12.97 -1.10
N TRP A 342 -2.34 11.96 -1.95
CA TRP A 342 -1.26 11.21 -2.59
C TRP A 342 -0.37 12.09 -3.45
N SER A 343 -0.96 13.03 -4.20
CA SER A 343 -0.20 13.99 -5.01
C SER A 343 0.68 14.91 -4.17
N CYS A 344 0.29 15.22 -2.92
CA CYS A 344 1.12 16.00 -1.99
C CYS A 344 2.33 15.23 -1.48
N VAL A 345 2.19 13.92 -1.24
CA VAL A 345 3.23 13.09 -0.61
C VAL A 345 4.12 12.34 -1.62
N PHE A 346 3.61 12.08 -2.83
CA PHE A 346 4.29 11.33 -3.89
C PHE A 346 5.75 11.76 -4.18
N PRO A 347 6.12 13.05 -4.15
CA PRO A 347 7.52 13.47 -4.28
C PRO A 347 8.52 12.77 -3.37
N TYR A 348 8.06 12.33 -2.19
CA TYR A 348 8.88 11.75 -1.14
C TYR A 348 8.78 10.23 -1.05
N LEU A 349 8.05 9.60 -1.99
CA LEU A 349 7.81 8.17 -2.01
C LEU A 349 8.51 7.54 -3.21
N ASN A 350 9.49 6.67 -2.95
CA ASN A 350 10.08 5.85 -3.99
C ASN A 350 9.05 4.87 -4.56
N THR A 351 9.07 4.63 -5.87
CA THR A 351 8.16 3.70 -6.56
C THR A 351 8.89 2.45 -7.03
N HIS A 352 8.26 1.29 -6.86
CA HIS A 352 8.71 0.01 -7.39
C HIS A 352 7.72 -0.52 -8.43
N GLY A 353 8.19 -1.49 -9.21
CA GLY A 353 7.48 -2.10 -10.31
C GLY A 353 7.27 -3.60 -10.13
N THR A 354 6.65 -4.22 -11.14
CA THR A 354 6.45 -5.68 -11.17
C THR A 354 7.49 -6.39 -12.03
N LYS A 355 7.79 -7.65 -11.67
CA LYS A 355 8.58 -8.60 -12.47
C LYS A 355 7.72 -9.69 -13.13
N GLU A 356 6.41 -9.67 -12.89
CA GLU A 356 5.53 -10.76 -13.28
C GLU A 356 5.30 -10.80 -14.79
N PHE A 357 5.70 -11.89 -15.42
CA PHE A 357 5.45 -12.17 -16.84
C PHE A 357 4.65 -13.49 -16.99
N PRO A 358 3.56 -13.54 -17.76
CA PRO A 358 3.00 -12.46 -18.59
C PRO A 358 2.39 -11.33 -17.75
N PHE A 359 2.54 -10.10 -18.24
CA PHE A 359 1.98 -8.92 -17.59
C PHE A 359 0.58 -8.64 -18.12
N LYS A 360 -0.38 -8.42 -17.23
CA LYS A 360 -1.75 -8.03 -17.59
C LYS A 360 -2.29 -6.99 -16.62
N CYS A 361 -2.76 -5.87 -17.17
CA CYS A 361 -3.44 -4.83 -16.43
C CYS A 361 -4.73 -4.43 -17.15
N ASN A 362 -5.84 -4.34 -16.41
CA ASN A 362 -7.11 -3.78 -16.90
C ASN A 362 -7.54 -2.56 -16.07
N PHE A 363 -6.60 -2.01 -15.31
CA PHE A 363 -6.74 -0.86 -14.42
C PHE A 363 -7.78 -1.01 -13.30
N ASN A 364 -8.55 -2.09 -13.24
CA ASN A 364 -9.59 -2.32 -12.23
C ASN A 364 -9.07 -2.08 -10.81
N ARG A 365 -9.62 -1.07 -10.12
CA ARG A 365 -9.28 -0.74 -8.72
C ARG A 365 -9.86 -1.71 -7.70
N GLY A 366 -10.55 -2.77 -8.12
CA GLY A 366 -11.22 -3.70 -7.18
C GLY A 366 -12.57 -3.19 -6.70
N CYS A 367 -13.13 -2.17 -7.34
CA CYS A 367 -14.50 -1.71 -7.14
C CYS A 367 -15.05 -1.12 -8.44
N GLY A 368 -16.35 -0.84 -8.47
CA GLY A 368 -16.96 -0.08 -9.55
C GLY A 368 -18.46 0.10 -9.38
N LEU A 369 -19.04 1.02 -10.16
CA LEU A 369 -20.49 1.23 -10.22
C LEU A 369 -21.22 0.14 -11.01
N LYS A 370 -20.49 -0.53 -11.91
CA LYS A 370 -20.90 -1.69 -12.69
C LYS A 370 -19.73 -2.66 -12.79
N TYR A 371 -19.98 -3.91 -13.16
CA TYR A 371 -18.95 -4.88 -13.48
C TYR A 371 -19.00 -5.21 -14.97
N TYR A 372 -17.87 -5.06 -15.65
CA TYR A 372 -17.72 -5.29 -17.08
C TYR A 372 -16.90 -6.56 -17.36
N LYS A 373 -17.26 -7.25 -18.45
CA LYS A 373 -16.45 -8.27 -19.09
C LYS A 373 -16.43 -8.00 -20.59
N GLN A 374 -15.23 -7.86 -21.16
CA GLN A 374 -15.01 -7.53 -22.57
C GLN A 374 -15.83 -6.32 -23.08
N GLY A 375 -15.99 -5.30 -22.23
CA GLY A 375 -16.75 -4.08 -22.53
C GLY A 375 -18.25 -4.19 -22.30
N VAL A 376 -18.77 -5.37 -21.95
CA VAL A 376 -20.20 -5.59 -21.69
C VAL A 376 -20.47 -5.58 -20.18
N VAL A 377 -21.51 -4.85 -19.76
CA VAL A 377 -21.99 -4.87 -18.37
C VAL A 377 -22.56 -6.26 -18.05
N VAL A 378 -21.95 -6.96 -17.09
CA VAL A 378 -22.43 -8.26 -16.59
C VAL A 378 -23.03 -8.19 -15.19
N LYS A 379 -22.78 -7.10 -14.46
CA LYS A 379 -23.47 -6.75 -13.22
C LYS A 379 -23.74 -5.25 -13.22
N ASP A 380 -25.00 -4.88 -13.12
CA ASP A 380 -25.41 -3.48 -12.97
C ASP A 380 -25.65 -3.20 -11.48
N GLY A 381 -24.84 -2.31 -10.91
CA GLY A 381 -24.86 -1.98 -9.48
C GLY A 381 -23.47 -2.03 -8.83
N PRO A 382 -23.28 -1.24 -7.75
CA PRO A 382 -21.97 -1.04 -7.15
C PRO A 382 -21.42 -2.32 -6.52
N TRP A 383 -20.10 -2.45 -6.51
CA TRP A 383 -19.41 -3.59 -5.93
C TRP A 383 -18.00 -3.21 -5.45
N LEU A 384 -17.51 -3.93 -4.45
CA LEU A 384 -16.16 -3.81 -3.89
C LEU A 384 -15.62 -5.22 -3.62
N ASN A 385 -14.42 -5.51 -4.12
CA ASN A 385 -13.64 -6.71 -3.84
C ASN A 385 -12.18 -6.46 -4.25
N MET A 386 -11.33 -6.18 -3.26
CA MET A 386 -9.91 -5.86 -3.48
C MET A 386 -9.11 -7.03 -4.07
N SER A 387 -9.53 -8.29 -3.87
CA SER A 387 -8.91 -9.44 -4.57
C SER A 387 -9.04 -9.36 -6.09
N LYS A 388 -10.00 -8.59 -6.61
CA LYS A 388 -10.19 -8.37 -8.05
C LYS A 388 -9.37 -7.21 -8.60
N GLN A 389 -8.65 -6.49 -7.76
CA GLN A 389 -7.81 -5.38 -8.20
C GLN A 389 -6.76 -5.89 -9.20
N SER A 390 -6.50 -5.11 -10.26
CA SER A 390 -5.40 -5.35 -11.19
C SER A 390 -4.19 -4.49 -10.83
N TYR A 391 -3.07 -4.66 -11.54
CA TYR A 391 -1.95 -3.75 -11.38
C TYR A 391 -2.41 -2.29 -11.54
N GLN A 392 -2.03 -1.45 -10.60
CA GLN A 392 -2.27 -0.01 -10.67
C GLN A 392 -1.07 0.67 -11.33
N TYR A 393 -1.31 1.76 -12.07
CA TYR A 393 -0.23 2.49 -12.71
C TYR A 393 0.67 3.15 -11.64
N SER A 394 1.98 3.12 -11.88
CA SER A 394 3.00 3.47 -10.88
C SER A 394 3.12 4.98 -10.64
N TYR A 395 2.76 5.79 -11.64
CA TYR A 395 3.00 7.23 -11.62
C TYR A 395 1.74 8.02 -11.23
N LEU A 396 1.82 8.74 -10.11
CA LEU A 396 0.73 9.58 -9.63
C LEU A 396 0.89 11.02 -10.11
N LYS A 397 -0.24 11.73 -10.23
CA LYS A 397 -0.22 13.18 -10.44
C LYS A 397 0.58 13.80 -9.30
N CYS A 398 1.53 14.67 -9.61
CA CYS A 398 2.27 15.42 -8.60
C CYS A 398 1.75 16.86 -8.55
N ILE A 399 1.60 17.42 -7.35
CA ILE A 399 1.34 18.85 -7.21
C ILE A 399 2.68 19.58 -7.31
N THR A 400 2.87 20.35 -8.40
CA THR A 400 4.06 21.20 -8.55
C THR A 400 4.15 22.22 -7.42
N LYS A 401 5.35 22.76 -7.14
CA LYS A 401 5.52 23.78 -6.09
C LYS A 401 4.68 25.02 -6.34
N THR A 402 4.52 25.43 -7.59
CA THR A 402 3.63 26.53 -7.98
C THR A 402 2.19 26.27 -7.56
N ASN A 403 1.68 25.06 -7.82
CA ASN A 403 0.33 24.67 -7.43
C ASN A 403 0.20 24.49 -5.91
N LEU A 404 1.21 23.94 -5.23
CA LEU A 404 1.24 23.83 -3.77
C LEU A 404 1.17 25.19 -3.09
N ASN A 405 1.91 26.18 -3.60
CA ASN A 405 1.85 27.55 -3.09
C ASN A 405 0.45 28.15 -3.25
N ALA A 406 -0.23 27.88 -4.37
CA ALA A 406 -1.61 28.31 -4.57
C ALA A 406 -2.60 27.63 -3.61
N PHE A 407 -2.32 26.39 -3.19
CA PHE A 407 -3.21 25.61 -2.31
C PHE A 407 -2.93 25.80 -0.82
N LYS A 408 -1.78 26.37 -0.47
CA LYS A 408 -1.26 26.41 0.90
C LYS A 408 -2.26 26.96 1.91
N ASP A 409 -2.91 28.08 1.60
CA ASP A 409 -3.87 28.72 2.51
C ASP A 409 -5.15 27.90 2.67
N VAL A 410 -5.62 27.29 1.58
CA VAL A 410 -6.81 26.42 1.60
C VAL A 410 -6.52 25.14 2.39
N ILE A 411 -5.36 24.51 2.15
CA ILE A 411 -4.89 23.33 2.90
C ILE A 411 -4.77 23.63 4.39
N SER A 412 -4.11 24.75 4.75
CA SER A 412 -3.97 25.17 6.14
C SER A 412 -5.33 25.37 6.81
N THR A 413 -6.27 25.99 6.09
CA THR A 413 -7.64 26.21 6.58
C THR A 413 -8.36 24.88 6.81
N ILE A 414 -8.31 23.95 5.85
CA ILE A 414 -8.92 22.62 5.97
C ILE A 414 -8.38 21.87 7.18
N ASN A 415 -7.05 21.79 7.33
CA ASN A 415 -6.42 21.09 8.44
C ASN A 415 -6.84 21.68 9.79
N GLN A 416 -6.93 23.01 9.90
CA GLN A 416 -7.41 23.69 11.11
C GLN A 416 -8.88 23.34 11.41
N TYR A 417 -9.76 23.34 10.42
CA TYR A 417 -11.16 22.95 10.62
C TYR A 417 -11.29 21.51 11.11
N VAL A 418 -10.59 20.57 10.46
CA VAL A 418 -10.59 19.15 10.85
C VAL A 418 -10.08 18.97 12.28
N TYR A 419 -8.99 19.66 12.65
CA TYR A 419 -8.47 19.64 14.02
C TYR A 419 -9.52 20.11 15.04
N THR A 420 -10.15 21.27 14.81
CA THR A 420 -11.16 21.84 15.74
C THR A 420 -12.48 21.07 15.80
N LEU A 421 -12.76 20.20 14.80
CA LEU A 421 -13.88 19.27 14.79
C LEU A 421 -13.58 18.01 15.59
N ASN A 422 -12.31 17.57 15.62
CA ASN A 422 -11.89 16.41 16.39
C ASN A 422 -11.72 16.69 17.89
N GLU A 423 -11.48 17.95 18.29
CA GLU A 423 -11.51 18.36 19.69
C GLU A 423 -12.94 18.26 20.26
N LYS A 424 -13.21 17.16 20.98
CA LYS A 424 -14.45 16.85 21.74
C LYS A 424 -14.78 17.96 22.73
N THR A 425 -15.43 19.00 22.25
CA THR A 425 -15.96 20.09 23.05
C THR A 425 -17.47 20.02 22.92
N ASP A 426 -18.18 20.11 24.05
CA ASP A 426 -19.65 20.15 24.10
C ASP A 426 -20.17 21.26 23.17
N LYS A 427 -20.53 20.89 21.95
CA LYS A 427 -20.99 21.81 20.92
C LYS A 427 -22.40 21.42 20.52
N SER A 428 -23.28 22.41 20.44
CA SER A 428 -24.62 22.24 19.87
C SER A 428 -24.52 21.59 18.47
N PRO A 429 -25.39 20.64 18.11
CA PRO A 429 -25.45 20.03 16.78
C PRO A 429 -25.48 21.04 15.63
N GLU A 430 -26.06 22.22 15.86
CA GLU A 430 -26.12 23.30 14.89
C GLU A 430 -24.73 23.91 14.58
N MET A 431 -23.86 24.00 15.58
CA MET A 431 -22.50 24.50 15.38
C MET A 431 -21.62 23.47 14.65
N GLU A 432 -21.80 22.19 14.92
CA GLU A 432 -21.11 21.11 14.19
C GLU A 432 -21.51 21.12 12.73
N LYS A 433 -22.82 21.18 12.44
CA LYS A 433 -23.34 21.28 11.07
C LYS A 433 -22.72 22.47 10.32
N LYS A 434 -22.72 23.66 10.93
CA LYS A 434 -22.14 24.87 10.34
C LYS A 434 -20.64 24.75 10.06
N LYS A 435 -19.89 24.06 10.93
CA LYS A 435 -18.47 23.79 10.71
C LYS A 435 -18.24 22.79 9.58
N SER A 436 -19.04 21.74 9.51
CA SER A 436 -18.98 20.74 8.43
C SER A 436 -19.31 21.35 7.07
N GLU A 437 -20.31 22.24 6.99
CA GLU A 437 -20.63 22.98 5.75
C GLU A 437 -19.47 23.89 5.31
N LYS A 438 -18.82 24.59 6.25
CA LYS A 438 -17.63 25.41 5.96
C LYS A 438 -16.44 24.56 5.50
N LEU A 439 -16.21 23.42 6.16
CA LEU A 439 -15.17 22.47 5.75
C LEU A 439 -15.43 22.00 4.31
N LEU A 440 -16.66 21.59 3.99
CA LEU A 440 -17.04 21.18 2.64
C LEU A 440 -16.79 22.29 1.61
N PHE A 441 -17.12 23.56 1.94
CA PHE A 441 -16.82 24.68 1.06
C PHE A 441 -15.33 24.79 0.71
N HIS A 442 -14.44 24.74 1.72
CA HIS A 442 -12.99 24.81 1.49
C HIS A 442 -12.47 23.59 0.73
N VAL A 443 -12.99 22.40 1.01
CA VAL A 443 -12.66 21.17 0.27
C VAL A 443 -13.06 21.30 -1.19
N SER A 444 -14.28 21.77 -1.50
CA SER A 444 -14.72 21.99 -2.88
C SER A 444 -13.87 23.04 -3.61
N GLN A 445 -13.37 24.07 -2.91
CA GLN A 445 -12.39 24.99 -3.49
C GLN A 445 -11.10 24.24 -3.85
N LEU A 446 -10.55 23.43 -2.95
CA LEU A 446 -9.34 22.64 -3.21
C LEU A 446 -9.54 21.66 -4.38
N GLU A 447 -10.64 20.91 -4.40
CA GLU A 447 -11.01 20.01 -5.49
C GLU A 447 -11.10 20.76 -6.83
N GLY A 448 -11.73 21.94 -6.82
CA GLY A 448 -11.87 22.78 -8.01
C GLY A 448 -10.52 23.27 -8.55
N HIS A 449 -9.60 23.65 -7.66
CA HIS A 449 -8.24 24.00 -8.07
C HIS A 449 -7.46 22.78 -8.57
N TYR A 450 -7.59 21.63 -7.91
CA TYR A 450 -6.90 20.40 -8.28
C TYR A 450 -7.30 19.90 -9.69
N LYS A 451 -8.59 20.01 -10.03
CA LYS A 451 -9.13 19.70 -11.36
C LYS A 451 -8.66 20.67 -12.44
N LYS A 452 -8.43 21.94 -12.09
CA LYS A 452 -7.95 22.99 -13.01
C LYS A 452 -6.44 22.95 -13.26
N MET A 453 -5.65 22.28 -12.41
CA MET A 453 -4.24 22.04 -12.71
C MET A 453 -4.16 21.30 -14.05
N LYS A 454 -3.52 21.93 -15.06
CA LYS A 454 -3.29 21.45 -16.45
C LYS A 454 -3.80 20.01 -16.59
N GLU A 455 -5.00 19.84 -17.16
CA GLU A 455 -5.83 18.64 -16.94
C GLU A 455 -4.99 17.36 -17.03
N PRO A 456 -5.21 16.37 -16.15
CA PRO A 456 -4.33 15.21 -16.11
C PRO A 456 -4.35 14.51 -17.46
N LEU A 457 -3.16 14.24 -18.00
CA LEU A 457 -3.01 13.43 -19.21
C LEU A 457 -3.59 12.03 -19.02
N VAL A 458 -3.65 11.54 -17.77
CA VAL A 458 -4.20 10.23 -17.38
C VAL A 458 -5.04 10.41 -16.11
N GLU A 459 -6.29 9.95 -16.16
CA GLU A 459 -7.25 9.99 -15.06
C GLU A 459 -7.90 8.62 -14.88
N TYR A 460 -8.27 8.23 -13.67
CA TYR A 460 -9.10 7.05 -13.47
C TYR A 460 -10.59 7.38 -13.64
N THR A 461 -11.36 6.50 -14.29
CA THR A 461 -12.80 6.68 -14.48
C THR A 461 -13.59 5.40 -14.23
N PHE A 462 -14.80 5.57 -13.69
CA PHE A 462 -15.80 4.52 -13.52
C PHE A 462 -16.91 4.57 -14.59
N GLU A 463 -16.80 5.48 -15.57
CA GLU A 463 -17.79 5.66 -16.64
C GLU A 463 -17.98 4.39 -17.47
N ASP A 464 -16.88 3.70 -17.78
CA ASP A 464 -16.86 2.45 -18.55
C ASP A 464 -15.61 1.61 -18.20
N ALA A 465 -15.58 0.34 -18.60
CA ALA A 465 -14.41 -0.51 -18.50
C ALA A 465 -14.44 -1.66 -19.51
N PHE A 466 -13.27 -2.12 -19.96
CA PHE A 466 -13.20 -3.35 -20.73
C PHE A 466 -13.38 -4.58 -19.82
N ASN A 467 -12.68 -4.63 -18.68
CA ASN A 467 -12.82 -5.70 -17.69
C ASN A 467 -12.75 -5.10 -16.28
N GLY A 468 -13.64 -5.51 -15.37
CA GLY A 468 -13.65 -5.01 -13.99
C GLY A 468 -14.61 -3.84 -13.81
N GLY A 469 -14.23 -2.83 -13.02
CA GLY A 469 -15.15 -1.77 -12.58
C GLY A 469 -14.86 -0.36 -13.09
N GLY A 470 -13.70 -0.15 -13.69
CA GLY A 470 -13.29 1.13 -14.27
C GLY A 470 -12.04 0.97 -15.12
N CYS A 471 -11.59 2.06 -15.72
CA CYS A 471 -10.40 2.12 -16.57
C CYS A 471 -9.71 3.48 -16.44
N ILE A 472 -8.66 3.74 -17.23
CA ILE A 472 -8.08 5.08 -17.30
C ILE A 472 -8.57 5.84 -18.53
N LYS A 473 -8.82 7.12 -18.37
CA LYS A 473 -9.08 8.08 -19.45
C LYS A 473 -7.77 8.80 -19.77
N ILE A 474 -7.41 8.83 -21.05
CA ILE A 474 -6.24 9.56 -21.55
C ILE A 474 -6.74 10.85 -22.19
N ASN A 475 -6.20 11.99 -21.77
CA ASN A 475 -6.56 13.31 -22.29
C ASN A 475 -5.42 13.89 -23.15
N PRO A 476 -5.72 14.76 -24.13
CA PRO A 476 -4.69 15.40 -24.95
C PRO A 476 -3.78 16.32 -24.12
N SER A 477 -2.57 16.57 -24.61
CA SER A 477 -1.65 17.52 -23.97
C SER A 477 -2.08 18.97 -24.22
N PHE A 478 -1.81 19.87 -23.27
CA PHE A 478 -1.95 21.32 -23.48
C PHE A 478 -0.70 21.95 -24.10
N ASP A 479 0.46 21.30 -23.94
CA ASP A 479 1.74 21.84 -24.41
C ASP A 479 1.95 21.44 -25.89
N GLU A 480 2.48 22.33 -26.72
CA GLU A 480 2.61 22.17 -28.18
C GLU A 480 3.40 20.93 -28.64
N GLY A 481 4.15 20.28 -27.74
CA GLY A 481 4.97 19.09 -28.02
C GLY A 481 4.36 17.75 -27.59
N MET A 482 5.01 16.67 -28.02
CA MET A 482 4.72 15.32 -27.54
C MET A 482 5.18 15.19 -26.07
N ARG A 483 4.27 14.76 -25.19
CA ARG A 483 4.53 14.47 -23.78
C ARG A 483 4.74 12.98 -23.59
N HIS A 484 5.73 12.64 -22.77
CA HIS A 484 5.99 11.28 -22.30
C HIS A 484 5.32 11.07 -20.94
N VAL A 485 4.52 10.00 -20.81
CA VAL A 485 3.89 9.62 -19.54
C VAL A 485 4.19 8.16 -19.23
N THR A 486 5.01 7.92 -18.21
CA THR A 486 5.24 6.58 -17.68
C THR A 486 3.98 6.06 -17.00
N LEU A 487 3.50 4.87 -17.38
CA LEU A 487 2.38 4.19 -16.70
C LEU A 487 2.88 3.15 -15.71
N PHE A 488 3.86 2.34 -16.11
CA PHE A 488 4.37 1.25 -15.28
C PHE A 488 5.88 1.22 -15.31
N ASP A 489 6.44 1.19 -14.11
CA ASP A 489 7.80 0.72 -13.85
C ASP A 489 7.78 -0.81 -13.83
N CYS A 490 8.69 -1.45 -14.55
CA CYS A 490 8.70 -2.91 -14.71
C CYS A 490 10.12 -3.50 -14.74
N ASP A 491 10.19 -4.83 -14.67
CA ASP A 491 11.36 -5.62 -15.05
C ASP A 491 10.87 -6.96 -15.63
N LEU A 492 10.23 -6.90 -16.79
CA LEU A 492 9.62 -8.07 -17.43
C LEU A 492 10.61 -8.73 -18.37
N ASP A 493 10.97 -9.98 -18.10
CA ASP A 493 11.84 -10.76 -18.99
C ASP A 493 11.09 -11.18 -20.26
N VAL A 494 11.51 -10.63 -21.41
CA VAL A 494 11.01 -10.97 -22.76
C VAL A 494 12.10 -11.65 -23.60
N ASN A 495 12.64 -12.75 -23.10
CA ASN A 495 13.69 -13.53 -23.79
C ASN A 495 13.23 -14.45 -24.93
N ASN A 496 11.91 -14.58 -25.17
CA ASN A 496 11.38 -15.43 -26.24
C ASN A 496 11.66 -14.84 -27.63
N ASP A 497 11.70 -15.71 -28.66
CA ASP A 497 11.90 -15.27 -30.05
C ASP A 497 10.80 -14.33 -30.54
N GLU A 498 9.56 -14.60 -30.09
CA GLU A 498 8.40 -13.77 -30.34
C GLU A 498 7.62 -13.55 -29.05
N TRP A 499 7.12 -12.34 -28.89
CA TRP A 499 6.16 -11.95 -27.88
C TRP A 499 5.26 -10.87 -28.45
N PHE A 500 4.19 -10.53 -27.75
CA PHE A 500 3.28 -9.49 -28.20
C PHE A 500 2.83 -8.58 -27.08
N VAL A 501 2.38 -7.42 -27.52
CA VAL A 501 1.63 -6.47 -26.70
C VAL A 501 0.22 -6.42 -27.24
N LYS A 502 -0.77 -6.49 -26.36
CA LYS A 502 -2.17 -6.23 -26.68
C LYS A 502 -2.64 -5.00 -25.93
N THR A 503 -3.26 -4.06 -26.62
CA THR A 503 -3.88 -2.87 -26.01
C THR A 503 -5.36 -2.82 -26.37
N VAL A 504 -6.21 -2.41 -25.43
CA VAL A 504 -7.66 -2.27 -25.65
C VAL A 504 -8.10 -0.86 -25.31
N MET A 505 -8.47 -0.07 -26.31
CA MET A 505 -8.86 1.34 -26.14
C MET A 505 -10.24 1.61 -26.76
N LYS A 506 -11.05 2.43 -26.10
CA LYS A 506 -12.33 2.88 -26.66
C LYS A 506 -12.08 4.10 -27.54
N SER A 507 -12.10 3.89 -28.85
CA SER A 507 -11.78 4.88 -29.89
C SER A 507 -12.62 4.67 -31.14
N ASP A 508 -12.67 5.66 -32.02
CA ASP A 508 -13.33 5.53 -33.33
C ASP A 508 -12.47 4.67 -34.26
N TYR A 509 -12.96 3.45 -34.51
CA TYR A 509 -12.27 2.40 -35.27
C TYR A 509 -11.89 2.84 -36.68
N GLU A 510 -12.82 3.46 -37.42
CA GLU A 510 -12.57 3.89 -38.80
C GLU A 510 -11.52 5.01 -38.87
N LYS A 511 -11.56 5.96 -37.92
CA LYS A 511 -10.55 7.02 -37.85
C LYS A 511 -9.18 6.47 -37.46
N LEU A 512 -9.11 5.53 -36.52
CA LEU A 512 -7.86 4.90 -36.10
C LEU A 512 -7.18 4.16 -37.26
N LEU A 513 -7.95 3.46 -38.10
CA LEU A 513 -7.41 2.79 -39.28
C LEU A 513 -6.86 3.75 -40.35
N LYS A 514 -7.40 4.98 -40.41
CA LYS A 514 -6.94 6.02 -41.34
C LYS A 514 -5.68 6.71 -40.85
N ASP A 515 -5.62 7.04 -39.56
CA ASP A 515 -4.51 7.76 -38.97
C ASP A 515 -4.35 7.42 -37.48
N VAL A 516 -3.27 6.69 -37.17
CA VAL A 516 -2.94 6.28 -35.80
C VAL A 516 -2.40 7.44 -34.95
N GLU A 517 -1.91 8.51 -35.58
CA GLU A 517 -1.36 9.69 -34.91
C GLU A 517 -2.44 10.56 -34.27
N LEU A 518 -3.72 10.26 -34.52
CA LEU A 518 -4.86 10.92 -33.86
C LEU A 518 -5.06 10.45 -32.42
N TYR A 519 -4.31 9.44 -31.97
CA TYR A 519 -4.53 8.77 -30.69
C TYR A 519 -3.24 8.58 -29.89
N PRO A 520 -3.32 8.49 -28.55
CA PRO A 520 -2.18 8.18 -27.70
C PRO A 520 -1.46 6.90 -28.15
N ILE A 521 -0.13 6.98 -28.24
CA ILE A 521 0.71 5.84 -28.64
C ILE A 521 1.32 5.22 -27.40
N VAL A 522 1.12 3.92 -27.22
CA VAL A 522 1.82 3.17 -26.17
C VAL A 522 3.26 2.96 -26.62
N TYR A 523 4.21 3.19 -25.72
CA TYR A 523 5.61 2.82 -25.93
C TYR A 523 6.10 1.86 -24.85
N ILE A 524 7.15 1.12 -25.19
CA ILE A 524 7.83 0.19 -24.29
C ILE A 524 9.33 0.46 -24.33
N VAL A 525 9.97 0.39 -23.16
CA VAL A 525 11.42 0.49 -23.02
C VAL A 525 11.99 -0.87 -22.77
N VAL A 526 12.86 -1.34 -23.67
CA VAL A 526 13.55 -2.62 -23.53
C VAL A 526 15.03 -2.37 -23.31
N GLN A 527 15.57 -2.95 -22.23
CA GLN A 527 17.01 -3.09 -22.04
C GLN A 527 17.47 -4.42 -22.64
N THR A 528 18.36 -4.36 -23.62
CA THR A 528 18.97 -5.55 -24.24
C THR A 528 19.94 -6.24 -23.28
N LYS A 529 20.37 -7.46 -23.62
CA LYS A 529 21.37 -8.19 -22.82
C LYS A 529 22.73 -7.51 -22.81
N GLU A 530 23.04 -6.75 -23.86
CA GLU A 530 24.23 -5.92 -23.99
C GLU A 530 24.12 -4.61 -23.19
N GLY A 531 22.96 -4.34 -22.57
CA GLY A 531 22.71 -3.19 -21.71
C GLY A 531 22.18 -1.95 -22.44
N SER A 532 22.04 -1.99 -23.77
CA SER A 532 21.47 -0.89 -24.56
C SER A 532 19.98 -0.73 -24.32
N LEU A 533 19.49 0.52 -24.35
CA LEU A 533 18.08 0.85 -24.19
C LEU A 533 17.45 1.13 -25.56
N THR A 534 16.30 0.50 -25.82
CA THR A 534 15.52 0.68 -27.05
C THR A 534 14.09 1.07 -26.70
N LYS A 535 13.61 2.18 -27.29
CA LYS A 535 12.19 2.56 -27.26
C LYS A 535 11.47 1.89 -28.43
N ILE A 536 10.37 1.21 -28.13
CA ILE A 536 9.48 0.65 -29.14
C ILE A 536 8.14 1.39 -29.05
N GLU A 537 7.75 2.09 -30.12
CA GLU A 537 6.47 2.80 -30.21
C GLU A 537 5.45 1.93 -30.96
N LEU A 538 4.31 1.63 -30.32
CA LEU A 538 3.32 0.68 -30.82
C LEU A 538 2.35 1.36 -31.80
N ARG A 539 2.84 1.64 -33.00
CA ARG A 539 2.11 2.40 -34.04
C ARG A 539 1.31 1.54 -35.00
N HIS A 540 1.81 0.37 -35.38
CA HIS A 540 1.16 -0.51 -36.36
C HIS A 540 1.10 -1.95 -35.84
N GLY A 541 -0.10 -2.52 -35.82
CA GLY A 541 -0.38 -3.86 -35.33
C GLY A 541 -1.71 -4.35 -35.89
N GLU A 542 -2.05 -5.61 -35.65
CA GLU A 542 -3.36 -6.18 -36.00
C GLU A 542 -4.44 -5.44 -35.20
N VAL A 543 -5.57 -5.13 -35.84
CA VAL A 543 -6.64 -4.33 -35.24
C VAL A 543 -7.97 -5.07 -35.37
N GLU A 544 -8.70 -5.15 -34.26
CA GLU A 544 -10.04 -5.71 -34.17
C GLU A 544 -10.94 -4.76 -33.37
N SER A 545 -12.26 -4.84 -33.58
CA SER A 545 -13.24 -4.10 -32.78
C SER A 545 -14.14 -5.06 -32.02
N SER A 546 -14.42 -4.78 -30.75
CA SER A 546 -15.46 -5.46 -29.99
C SER A 546 -16.84 -4.88 -30.30
N GLU A 547 -17.89 -5.67 -30.04
CA GLU A 547 -19.29 -5.23 -30.16
C GLU A 547 -19.62 -4.04 -29.25
N ALA A 548 -18.88 -3.87 -28.15
CA ALA A 548 -19.02 -2.77 -27.20
C ALA A 548 -18.23 -1.49 -27.60
N GLY A 549 -17.68 -1.45 -28.82
CA GLY A 549 -16.94 -0.28 -29.34
C GLY A 549 -15.52 -0.12 -28.80
N TRP A 550 -14.93 -1.19 -28.25
CA TRP A 550 -13.52 -1.19 -27.85
C TRP A 550 -12.66 -1.69 -29.01
N VAL A 551 -11.59 -0.97 -29.32
CA VAL A 551 -10.61 -1.35 -30.33
C VAL A 551 -9.48 -2.12 -29.66
N ILE A 552 -9.26 -3.35 -30.11
CA ILE A 552 -8.22 -4.26 -29.65
C ILE A 552 -7.10 -4.21 -30.68
N ARG A 553 -5.88 -3.93 -30.23
CA ARG A 553 -4.69 -3.92 -31.09
C ARG A 553 -3.67 -4.92 -30.58
N LYS A 554 -3.06 -5.68 -31.48
CA LYS A 554 -2.01 -6.65 -31.16
C LYS A 554 -0.74 -6.34 -31.96
N PHE A 555 0.38 -6.24 -31.25
CA PHE A 555 1.68 -5.88 -31.80
C PHE A 555 2.65 -7.03 -31.56
N MET A 556 3.11 -7.68 -32.63
CA MET A 556 4.12 -8.74 -32.56
C MET A 556 5.52 -8.12 -32.50
N LEU A 557 6.35 -8.59 -31.57
CA LEU A 557 7.66 -8.05 -31.27
C LEU A 557 8.69 -9.18 -31.12
N THR A 558 9.93 -8.89 -31.51
CA THR A 558 11.05 -9.84 -31.48
C THR A 558 12.25 -9.33 -30.67
N GLN A 559 12.17 -8.09 -30.16
CA GLN A 559 13.24 -7.50 -29.37
C GLN A 559 13.35 -8.23 -28.03
N LYS A 560 14.51 -8.86 -27.80
CA LYS A 560 14.82 -9.56 -26.55
C LYS A 560 15.43 -8.62 -25.52
N GLY A 561 15.18 -8.92 -24.25
CA GLY A 561 15.71 -8.17 -23.12
C GLY A 561 14.73 -8.10 -21.95
N ASN A 562 14.88 -7.06 -21.14
CA ASN A 562 13.99 -6.74 -20.03
C ASN A 562 13.16 -5.49 -20.37
N ILE A 563 11.84 -5.59 -20.29
CA ILE A 563 10.98 -4.41 -20.34
C ILE A 563 11.10 -3.67 -19.02
N LEU A 564 11.64 -2.46 -19.06
CA LEU A 564 11.85 -1.62 -17.89
C LEU A 564 10.69 -0.65 -17.64
N GLU A 565 9.98 -0.28 -18.70
CA GLU A 565 8.94 0.73 -18.63
C GLU A 565 7.89 0.54 -19.74
N ILE A 566 6.65 0.84 -19.38
CA ILE A 566 5.52 0.96 -20.30
C ILE A 566 4.92 2.35 -20.10
N GLY A 567 4.76 3.11 -21.19
CA GLY A 567 4.26 4.48 -21.14
C GLY A 567 3.41 4.89 -22.34
N LEU A 568 3.04 6.17 -22.36
CA LEU A 568 2.21 6.81 -23.38
C LEU A 568 2.93 8.02 -23.97
N LEU A 569 2.78 8.20 -25.28
CA LEU A 569 3.08 9.43 -26.00
C LEU A 569 1.77 10.17 -26.26
N ILE A 570 1.68 11.41 -25.80
CA ILE A 570 0.46 12.21 -25.87
C ILE A 570 0.78 13.62 -26.39
N ASN A 571 0.09 14.08 -27.42
CA ASN A 571 0.22 15.45 -27.94
C ASN A 571 -1.14 16.20 -27.91
N PRO A 572 -1.20 17.50 -28.25
CA PRO A 572 -2.44 18.28 -28.26
C PRO A 572 -3.47 17.89 -29.33
N THR A 573 -3.02 17.29 -30.43
CA THR A 573 -3.90 16.89 -31.53
C THR A 573 -4.61 15.56 -31.29
N HIS A 574 -4.18 14.80 -30.27
CA HIS A 574 -4.80 13.54 -29.92
C HIS A 574 -6.26 13.73 -29.48
N ARG A 575 -7.05 12.67 -29.63
CA ARG A 575 -8.39 12.58 -29.04
C ARG A 575 -8.31 11.94 -27.66
N SER A 576 -9.24 12.33 -26.79
CA SER A 576 -9.42 11.63 -25.52
C SER A 576 -9.97 10.21 -25.76
N VAL A 577 -9.42 9.23 -25.06
CA VAL A 577 -9.80 7.81 -25.17
C VAL A 577 -9.84 7.13 -23.81
N LEU A 578 -10.62 6.06 -23.70
CA LEU A 578 -10.56 5.16 -22.54
C LEU A 578 -9.58 4.03 -22.84
N PHE A 579 -8.64 3.75 -21.94
CA PHE A 579 -7.70 2.65 -22.05
C PHE A 579 -8.05 1.58 -21.02
N GLY A 580 -8.59 0.46 -21.52
CA GLY A 580 -9.26 -0.56 -20.72
C GLY A 580 -8.40 -1.78 -20.39
N GLU A 581 -7.40 -2.12 -21.20
CA GLU A 581 -6.53 -3.27 -20.93
C GLU A 581 -5.21 -3.19 -21.69
N ILE A 582 -4.13 -3.59 -21.03
CA ILE A 582 -2.84 -3.91 -21.64
C ILE A 582 -2.38 -5.31 -21.22
N VAL A 583 -1.84 -6.06 -22.17
CA VAL A 583 -1.22 -7.37 -21.94
C VAL A 583 0.13 -7.41 -22.63
N VAL A 584 1.14 -7.94 -21.94
CA VAL A 584 2.44 -8.31 -22.51
C VAL A 584 2.62 -9.81 -22.26
N SER A 585 2.72 -10.59 -23.33
CA SER A 585 2.71 -12.06 -23.24
C SER A 585 3.51 -12.68 -24.39
N ASN A 586 3.93 -13.93 -24.21
CA ASN A 586 4.49 -14.78 -25.26
C ASN A 586 3.47 -15.81 -25.80
N ARG A 587 2.27 -15.86 -25.23
CA ARG A 587 1.19 -16.80 -25.53
C ARG A 587 -0.13 -16.09 -25.70
#